data_AF-A0A958ISY5-F1
#
_entry.id   AF-A0A958ISY5-F1
#
_cell.length_a   1.000
_cell.length_b   1.000
_cell.length_c   1.000
_cell.angle_alpha   90.00
_cell.angle_beta   90.00
_cell.angle_gamma   90.00
#
_symmetry.space_group_name_H-M   'P 1'
#
loop_
_entity.id
_entity.type
_entity.pdbx_description
1 polymer ?
#
loop_
_entity_poly.entity_id
_entity_poly.type
_entity_poly.pdbx_seq_one_letter_code
_entity_poly.pdbx_strand_id
1 'polypeptide(L)'
;NPKSIFANEIEAALTDSYKRLIAPSIEREVRSELSEVSDEHAIGIFATNLKNLLLQPPVKGKVIMGIDPGYRTGCKVAVIDETGKYLEGETIFPHPPQNQVFQSKAVLRGMADKYGVQIIAIGNGTASRETEALTADLIKEIKEGDPARDLMYIIVNEAGASVYSASKVAKEEFPDLEA
;
A
#
# COMPACT_ATOMS: atom_id res chain seq x y z
N ASN A 1 24.35 33.84 50.83
CA ASN A 1 24.70 34.04 52.26
C ASN A 1 23.71 33.22 53.09
N PRO A 2 24.13 32.06 53.64
CA PRO A 2 23.23 31.17 54.39
C PRO A 2 22.73 31.77 55.71
N LYS A 3 23.25 32.93 56.13
CA LYS A 3 22.78 33.68 57.31
C LYS A 3 21.67 34.70 57.00
N SER A 4 21.22 34.78 55.74
CA SER A 4 20.11 35.65 55.36
C SER A 4 18.80 35.11 55.93
N ILE A 5 17.96 36.00 56.48
CA ILE A 5 16.62 35.64 56.94
C ILE A 5 15.70 35.16 55.80
N PHE A 6 16.06 35.42 54.54
CA PHE A 6 15.32 35.02 53.34
C PHE A 6 15.92 33.79 52.63
N ALA A 7 16.90 33.11 53.24
CA ALA A 7 17.62 32.03 52.57
C ALA A 7 16.67 30.89 52.13
N ASN A 8 15.71 30.53 52.97
CA ASN A 8 14.77 29.43 52.72
C ASN A 8 13.79 29.78 51.59
N GLU A 9 13.29 31.01 51.56
CA GLU A 9 12.37 31.51 50.54
C GLU A 9 13.05 31.56 49.17
N ILE A 10 14.32 31.98 49.14
CA ILE A 10 15.13 31.98 47.91
C ILE A 10 15.36 30.54 47.43
N GLU A 11 15.71 29.61 48.32
CA GLU A 11 15.90 28.20 47.97
C GLU A 11 14.62 27.53 47.46
N ALA A 12 13.48 27.83 48.09
CA ALA A 12 12.16 27.38 47.65
C ALA A 12 11.80 27.94 46.27
N ALA A 13 12.04 29.24 46.05
CA ALA A 13 11.80 29.89 44.76
C ALA A 13 12.69 29.32 43.65
N LEU A 14 13.97 29.03 43.94
CA LEU A 14 14.88 28.37 43.00
C LEU A 14 14.40 26.95 42.66
N THR A 15 13.98 26.19 43.66
CA THR A 15 13.50 24.81 43.45
C THR A 15 12.20 24.79 42.63
N ASP A 16 11.24 25.66 42.94
CA ASP A 16 9.98 25.77 42.19
C ASP A 16 10.23 26.24 40.76
N SER A 17 11.01 27.32 40.56
CA SER A 17 11.30 27.83 39.22
C SER A 17 12.02 26.82 38.34
N TYR A 18 12.99 26.07 38.89
CA TYR A 18 13.65 25.00 38.15
C TYR A 18 12.66 23.89 37.76
N LYS A 19 11.92 23.34 38.73
CA LYS A 19 11.06 22.17 38.52
C LYS A 19 9.84 22.48 37.65
N ARG A 20 9.20 23.63 37.86
CA ARG A 20 7.92 23.97 37.21
C ARG A 20 8.11 24.69 35.88
N LEU A 21 9.20 25.43 35.72
CA LEU A 21 9.39 26.30 34.55
C LEU A 21 10.60 25.90 33.71
N ILE A 22 11.80 25.90 34.28
CA ILE A 22 13.04 25.77 33.49
C ILE A 22 13.17 24.35 32.91
N ALA A 23 13.12 23.32 33.75
CA ALA A 23 13.31 21.95 33.30
C ALA A 23 12.23 21.50 32.28
N PRO A 24 10.92 21.78 32.48
CA PRO A 24 9.90 21.46 31.47
C PRO A 24 10.02 22.31 30.20
N SER A 25 10.57 23.52 30.27
CA SER A 25 10.83 24.34 29.07
C SER A 25 11.93 23.71 28.23
N ILE A 26 13.07 23.37 28.86
CA ILE A 26 14.21 22.74 28.18
C ILE A 26 13.81 21.37 27.64
N GLU A 27 13.07 20.55 28.39
CA GLU A 27 12.61 19.25 27.90
C GLU A 27 11.74 19.39 26.64
N ARG A 28 10.82 20.37 26.62
CA ARG A 28 9.97 20.62 25.45
C ARG A 28 10.78 21.10 24.26
N GLU A 29 11.75 21.98 24.47
CA GLU A 29 12.65 22.48 23.43
C GLU A 29 13.45 21.33 22.81
N VAL A 30 14.15 20.54 23.63
CA VAL A 30 14.91 19.37 23.17
C VAL A 30 14.02 18.35 22.46
N ARG A 31 12.80 18.09 22.96
CA ARG A 31 11.86 17.18 22.30
C ARG A 31 11.42 17.71 20.94
N SER A 32 11.15 19.01 20.83
CA SER A 32 10.78 19.66 19.55
C SER A 32 11.91 19.51 18.54
N GLU A 33 13.15 19.84 18.93
CA GLU A 33 14.32 19.71 18.06
C GLU A 33 14.52 18.25 17.60
N LEU A 34 14.43 17.28 18.51
CA LEU A 34 14.57 15.87 18.15
C LEU A 34 13.43 15.38 17.23
N SER A 35 12.21 15.87 17.42
CA SER A 35 11.08 15.59 16.54
C SER A 35 11.32 16.17 15.15
N GLU A 36 11.75 17.42 15.04
CA GLU A 36 12.04 18.08 13.76
C GLU A 36 13.13 17.33 12.98
N VAL A 37 14.23 16.98 13.63
CA VAL A 37 15.32 16.17 13.01
C VAL A 37 14.80 14.81 12.52
N SER A 38 13.92 14.17 13.30
CA SER A 38 13.36 12.86 12.96
C SER A 38 12.40 12.97 11.76
N ASP A 39 11.58 14.01 11.73
CA ASP A 39 10.61 14.27 10.67
C ASP A 39 11.33 14.59 9.35
N GLU A 40 12.35 15.44 9.37
CA GLU A 40 13.19 15.74 8.20
C GLU A 40 13.82 14.46 7.62
N HIS A 41 14.36 13.61 8.49
CA HIS A 41 14.94 12.33 8.07
C HIS A 41 13.88 11.41 7.45
N ALA A 42 12.71 11.27 8.08
CA ALA A 42 11.62 10.43 7.58
C ALA A 42 11.11 10.93 6.21
N ILE A 43 10.92 12.24 6.05
CA ILE A 43 10.53 12.87 4.79
C ILE A 43 11.56 12.57 3.70
N GLY A 44 12.86 12.66 4.01
CA GLY A 44 13.93 12.31 3.08
C GLY A 44 13.84 10.86 2.57
N ILE A 45 13.53 9.92 3.46
CA ILE A 45 13.31 8.51 3.10
C ILE A 45 12.05 8.36 2.23
N PHE A 46 10.93 8.99 2.60
CA PHE A 46 9.70 8.92 1.80
C PHE A 46 9.87 9.51 0.40
N ALA A 47 10.55 10.65 0.28
CA ALA A 47 10.87 11.28 -1.00
C ALA A 47 11.73 10.35 -1.88
N THR A 48 12.72 9.68 -1.28
CA THR A 48 13.58 8.71 -1.98
C THR A 48 12.77 7.50 -2.46
N ASN A 49 11.90 6.94 -1.60
CA ASN A 49 11.05 5.81 -1.96
C ASN A 49 10.06 6.16 -3.08
N LEU A 50 9.42 7.33 -3.00
CA LEU A 50 8.52 7.82 -4.04
C LEU A 50 9.25 8.03 -5.38
N LYS A 51 10.44 8.65 -5.35
CA LYS A 51 11.27 8.83 -6.54
C LYS A 51 11.60 7.48 -7.19
N ASN A 52 12.00 6.49 -6.40
CA ASN A 52 12.30 5.16 -6.92
C ASN A 52 11.07 4.49 -7.54
N LEU A 53 9.89 4.67 -6.95
CA LEU A 53 8.63 4.17 -7.51
C LEU A 53 8.30 4.83 -8.86
N LEU A 54 8.43 6.16 -8.95
CA LEU A 54 8.13 6.91 -10.19
C LEU A 54 9.11 6.63 -11.33
N LEU A 55 10.35 6.22 -11.01
CA LEU A 55 11.39 5.90 -11.98
C LEU A 55 11.41 4.42 -12.39
N GLN A 56 10.44 3.62 -11.92
CA GLN A 56 10.34 2.23 -12.35
C GLN A 56 10.08 2.14 -13.86
N PRO A 57 10.82 1.30 -14.60
CA PRO A 57 10.56 1.09 -16.02
C PRO A 57 9.12 0.62 -16.25
N PRO A 58 8.38 1.25 -17.17
CA PRO A 58 7.01 0.84 -17.46
C PRO A 58 6.98 -0.45 -18.28
N VAL A 59 5.95 -1.25 -18.07
CA VAL A 59 5.60 -2.38 -18.93
C VAL A 59 4.77 -1.87 -20.11
N LYS A 60 5.22 -2.11 -21.35
CA LYS A 60 4.55 -1.63 -22.57
C LYS A 60 4.12 -2.81 -23.43
N GLY A 61 2.99 -2.66 -24.14
CA GLY A 61 2.57 -3.63 -25.16
C GLY A 61 2.13 -4.97 -24.59
N LYS A 62 1.60 -4.98 -23.35
CA LYS A 62 1.17 -6.20 -22.66
C LYS A 62 -0.24 -6.00 -22.12
N VAL A 63 -1.09 -7.02 -22.26
CA VAL A 63 -2.39 -7.08 -21.61
C VAL A 63 -2.18 -7.49 -20.15
N ILE A 64 -2.70 -6.70 -19.22
CA ILE A 64 -2.46 -6.84 -17.78
C ILE A 64 -3.77 -7.14 -17.07
N MET A 65 -3.75 -8.13 -16.18
CA MET A 65 -4.79 -8.36 -15.19
C MET A 65 -4.27 -7.86 -13.82
N GLY A 66 -4.87 -6.81 -13.29
CA GLY A 66 -4.65 -6.34 -11.93
C GLY A 66 -5.50 -7.10 -10.93
N ILE A 67 -4.92 -7.49 -9.80
CA ILE A 67 -5.63 -8.07 -8.66
C ILE A 67 -5.28 -7.24 -7.42
N ASP A 68 -6.29 -6.58 -6.87
CA ASP A 68 -6.24 -5.93 -5.54
C ASP A 68 -6.68 -6.93 -4.47
N PRO A 69 -5.76 -7.50 -3.67
CA PRO A 69 -6.08 -8.59 -2.76
C PRO A 69 -6.94 -8.18 -1.57
N GLY A 70 -7.85 -9.07 -1.15
CA GLY A 70 -8.65 -8.86 0.04
C GLY A 70 -9.25 -10.14 0.60
N TYR A 71 -9.42 -10.18 1.93
CA TYR A 71 -10.13 -11.28 2.59
C TYR A 71 -11.65 -11.05 2.54
N ARG A 72 -12.19 -10.24 3.46
CA ARG A 72 -13.64 -10.08 3.66
C ARG A 72 -14.36 -9.44 2.46
N THR A 73 -13.72 -8.46 1.81
CA THR A 73 -14.28 -7.72 0.67
C THR A 73 -13.95 -8.38 -0.67
N GLY A 74 -13.32 -9.56 -0.66
CA GLY A 74 -12.84 -10.24 -1.86
C GLY A 74 -11.65 -9.54 -2.52
N CYS A 75 -11.06 -10.22 -3.50
CA CYS A 75 -10.05 -9.66 -4.38
C CYS A 75 -10.72 -9.03 -5.61
N LYS A 76 -10.36 -7.79 -5.93
CA LYS A 76 -10.92 -7.07 -7.09
C LYS A 76 -9.99 -7.34 -8.26
N VAL A 77 -10.57 -7.81 -9.36
CA VAL A 77 -9.85 -8.16 -10.57
C VAL A 77 -10.24 -7.17 -11.65
N ALA A 78 -9.27 -6.66 -12.38
CA ALA A 78 -9.50 -5.80 -13.54
C ALA A 78 -8.52 -6.16 -14.65
N VAL A 79 -8.98 -6.15 -15.90
CA VAL A 79 -8.14 -6.37 -17.08
C VAL A 79 -8.04 -5.07 -17.87
N ILE A 80 -6.82 -4.71 -18.24
CA ILE A 80 -6.52 -3.60 -19.14
C ILE A 80 -5.77 -4.11 -20.38
N ASP A 81 -6.02 -3.49 -21.53
CA ASP A 81 -5.27 -3.79 -22.75
C ASP A 81 -3.88 -3.14 -22.77
N GLU A 82 -3.15 -3.36 -23.86
CA GLU A 82 -1.81 -2.81 -24.09
C GLU A 82 -1.71 -1.27 -24.10
N THR A 83 -2.86 -0.58 -24.25
CA THR A 83 -2.96 0.89 -24.20
C THR A 83 -3.32 1.41 -22.80
N GLY A 84 -3.65 0.51 -21.87
CA GLY A 84 -4.16 0.85 -20.54
C GLY A 84 -5.67 1.01 -20.48
N LYS A 85 -6.40 0.70 -21.55
CA LYS A 85 -7.86 0.79 -21.56
C LYS A 85 -8.47 -0.35 -20.73
N TYR A 86 -9.38 0.00 -19.83
CA TYR A 86 -10.18 -0.97 -19.07
C TYR A 86 -11.05 -1.84 -20.00
N LEU A 87 -11.00 -3.16 -19.78
CA LEU A 87 -11.75 -4.14 -20.56
C LEU A 87 -12.90 -4.77 -19.77
N GLU A 88 -12.59 -5.30 -18.58
CA GLU A 88 -13.55 -6.00 -17.71
C GLU A 88 -12.98 -6.11 -16.30
N GLY A 89 -13.84 -6.24 -15.30
CA GLY A 89 -13.47 -6.47 -13.93
C GLY A 89 -14.55 -7.23 -13.17
N GLU A 90 -14.13 -7.94 -12.14
CA GLU A 90 -14.99 -8.78 -11.31
C GLU A 90 -14.42 -8.87 -9.89
N THR A 91 -15.27 -9.12 -8.89
CA THR A 91 -14.83 -9.41 -7.53
C THR A 91 -14.89 -10.91 -7.28
N ILE A 92 -13.76 -11.51 -6.90
CA ILE A 92 -13.63 -12.92 -6.54
C ILE A 92 -13.41 -13.09 -5.04
N PHE A 93 -13.77 -14.24 -4.48
CA PHE A 93 -13.65 -14.52 -3.04
C PHE A 93 -12.79 -15.76 -2.76
N PRO A 94 -11.51 -15.78 -3.16
CA PRO A 94 -10.66 -16.97 -3.04
C PRO A 94 -10.32 -17.31 -1.59
N HIS A 95 -10.28 -16.30 -0.72
CA HIS A 95 -9.76 -16.40 0.64
C HIS A 95 -10.89 -16.46 1.68
N PRO A 96 -10.60 -16.69 2.98
CA PRO A 96 -11.60 -16.61 4.03
C PRO A 96 -12.32 -15.25 4.04
N PRO A 97 -13.63 -15.23 4.36
CA PRO A 97 -14.44 -16.34 4.87
C PRO A 97 -15.06 -17.28 3.81
N GLN A 98 -15.12 -16.89 2.53
CA GLN A 98 -15.85 -17.67 1.52
C GLN A 98 -15.04 -18.84 0.97
N ASN A 99 -13.70 -18.73 0.90
CA ASN A 99 -12.80 -19.80 0.43
C ASN A 99 -13.17 -20.38 -0.95
N GLN A 100 -13.63 -19.55 -1.88
CA GLN A 100 -14.07 -19.97 -3.22
C GLN A 100 -12.90 -20.11 -4.20
N VAL A 101 -11.86 -20.87 -3.82
CA VAL A 101 -10.61 -20.99 -4.58
C VAL A 101 -10.85 -21.48 -6.01
N PHE A 102 -11.62 -22.55 -6.18
CA PHE A 102 -11.86 -23.15 -7.50
C PHE A 102 -12.64 -22.21 -8.44
N GLN A 103 -13.71 -21.58 -7.92
CA GLN A 103 -14.50 -20.62 -8.69
C GLN A 103 -13.67 -19.40 -9.09
N SER A 104 -12.86 -18.89 -8.14
CA SER A 104 -11.95 -17.76 -8.39
C SER A 104 -10.92 -18.11 -9.47
N LYS A 105 -10.29 -19.29 -9.42
CA LYS A 105 -9.37 -19.76 -10.48
C LYS A 105 -10.06 -19.87 -11.83
N ALA A 106 -11.30 -20.36 -11.88
CA ALA A 106 -12.06 -20.47 -13.13
C ALA A 106 -12.34 -19.09 -13.75
N VAL A 107 -12.72 -18.10 -12.93
CA VAL A 107 -12.91 -16.70 -13.37
C VAL A 107 -11.60 -16.12 -13.91
N LEU A 108 -10.52 -16.20 -13.13
CA LEU A 108 -9.20 -15.70 -13.53
C LEU A 108 -8.71 -16.35 -14.83
N ARG A 109 -8.87 -17.67 -14.97
CA ARG A 109 -8.54 -18.38 -16.21
C ARG A 109 -9.38 -17.90 -17.39
N GLY A 110 -10.69 -17.80 -17.20
CA GLY A 110 -11.62 -17.35 -18.25
C GLY A 110 -11.27 -15.96 -18.76
N MET A 111 -10.99 -15.00 -17.86
CA MET A 111 -10.54 -13.66 -18.24
C MET A 111 -9.16 -13.69 -18.92
N ALA A 112 -8.22 -14.48 -18.39
CA ALA A 112 -6.88 -14.60 -18.96
C ALA A 112 -6.91 -15.15 -20.41
N ASP A 113 -7.73 -16.18 -20.65
CA ASP A 113 -7.91 -16.78 -21.98
C ASP A 113 -8.64 -15.83 -22.93
N LYS A 114 -9.74 -15.20 -22.46
CA LYS A 114 -10.57 -14.25 -23.24
C LYS A 114 -9.79 -13.06 -23.78
N TYR A 115 -8.93 -12.47 -22.95
CA TYR A 115 -8.21 -11.24 -23.29
C TYR A 115 -6.75 -11.45 -23.69
N GLY A 116 -6.25 -12.70 -23.65
CA GLY A 116 -4.84 -12.95 -23.95
C GLY A 116 -3.92 -12.31 -22.91
N VAL A 117 -4.29 -12.34 -21.63
CA VAL A 117 -3.49 -11.74 -20.54
C VAL A 117 -2.10 -12.34 -20.53
N GLN A 118 -1.09 -11.47 -20.37
CA GLN A 118 0.32 -11.84 -20.33
C GLN A 118 0.93 -11.61 -18.95
N ILE A 119 0.41 -10.65 -18.19
CA ILE A 119 0.91 -10.30 -16.85
C ILE A 119 -0.25 -10.19 -15.87
N ILE A 120 -0.13 -10.86 -14.73
CA ILE A 120 -1.00 -10.67 -13.57
C ILE A 120 -0.26 -9.81 -12.54
N ALA A 121 -0.72 -8.58 -12.32
CA ALA A 121 -0.17 -7.66 -11.35
C ALA A 121 -0.95 -7.78 -10.03
N ILE A 122 -0.27 -8.13 -8.93
CA ILE A 122 -0.89 -8.39 -7.62
C ILE A 122 -0.46 -7.29 -6.65
N GLY A 123 -1.43 -6.59 -6.05
CA GLY A 123 -1.17 -5.62 -4.99
C GLY A 123 -0.43 -6.26 -3.80
N ASN A 124 0.53 -5.55 -3.22
CA ASN A 124 1.34 -6.03 -2.10
C ASN A 124 0.69 -5.87 -0.72
N GLY A 125 -0.62 -5.67 -0.68
CA GLY A 125 -1.40 -5.45 0.52
C GLY A 125 -1.82 -6.68 1.29
N THR A 126 -2.99 -6.55 1.92
CA THR A 126 -3.60 -7.58 2.76
C THR A 126 -4.02 -8.77 1.90
N ALA A 127 -3.72 -10.01 2.32
CA ALA A 127 -3.98 -11.24 1.54
C ALA A 127 -3.15 -11.37 0.24
N SER A 128 -2.10 -10.56 0.06
CA SER A 128 -1.24 -10.61 -1.13
C SER A 128 -0.51 -11.94 -1.29
N ARG A 129 -0.01 -12.54 -0.20
CA ARG A 129 0.69 -13.83 -0.22
C ARG A 129 -0.20 -14.99 -0.65
N GLU A 130 -1.43 -15.04 -0.13
CA GLU A 130 -2.40 -16.06 -0.48
C GLU A 130 -2.86 -15.89 -1.94
N THR A 131 -3.02 -14.64 -2.38
CA THR A 131 -3.35 -14.33 -3.78
C THR A 131 -2.21 -14.68 -4.72
N GLU A 132 -0.97 -14.45 -4.32
CA GLU A 132 0.24 -14.86 -5.03
C GLU A 132 0.28 -16.37 -5.20
N ALA A 133 0.10 -17.13 -4.11
CA ALA A 133 0.09 -18.60 -4.17
C ALA A 133 -1.00 -19.13 -5.11
N LEU A 134 -2.21 -18.58 -5.03
CA LEU A 134 -3.31 -18.96 -5.92
C LEU A 134 -2.99 -18.66 -7.39
N THR A 135 -2.39 -17.50 -7.66
CA THR A 135 -2.01 -17.06 -9.01
C THR A 135 -0.88 -17.91 -9.57
N ALA A 136 0.13 -18.23 -8.75
CA ALA A 136 1.24 -19.10 -9.14
C ALA A 136 0.76 -20.50 -9.50
N ASP A 137 -0.14 -21.07 -8.69
CA ASP A 137 -0.75 -22.37 -8.99
C ASP A 137 -1.57 -22.34 -10.28
N LEU A 138 -2.36 -21.28 -10.49
CA LEU A 138 -3.14 -21.10 -11.73
C LEU A 138 -2.22 -21.05 -12.96
N ILE A 139 -1.15 -20.26 -12.91
CA ILE A 139 -0.19 -20.14 -14.01
C ILE A 139 0.47 -21.49 -14.30
N LYS A 140 0.81 -22.26 -13.26
CA LYS A 140 1.36 -23.61 -13.40
C LYS A 140 0.37 -24.54 -14.11
N GLU A 141 -0.88 -24.60 -13.67
CA GLU A 141 -1.95 -25.41 -14.29
C GLU A 141 -2.17 -25.04 -15.77
N ILE A 142 -2.12 -23.74 -16.10
CA ILE A 142 -2.23 -23.28 -17.50
C ILE A 142 -1.04 -23.77 -18.32
N LYS A 143 0.19 -23.63 -17.82
CA LYS A 143 1.41 -24.03 -18.53
C LYS A 143 1.55 -25.55 -18.70
N GLU A 144 0.97 -26.35 -17.82
CA GLU A 144 0.90 -27.80 -18.00
C GLU A 144 0.05 -28.20 -19.21
N GLY A 145 -1.01 -27.42 -19.52
CA GLY A 145 -1.87 -27.63 -20.69
C GLY A 145 -1.41 -26.90 -21.96
N ASP A 146 -0.77 -25.73 -21.81
CA ASP A 146 -0.22 -24.91 -22.89
C ASP A 146 1.18 -24.36 -22.50
N PRO A 147 2.24 -25.16 -22.70
CA PRO A 147 3.61 -24.76 -22.33
C PRO A 147 4.12 -23.52 -23.07
N ALA A 148 3.50 -23.14 -24.20
CA ALA A 148 3.90 -21.98 -24.98
C ALA A 148 3.30 -20.66 -24.46
N ARG A 149 2.39 -20.72 -23.48
CA ARG A 149 1.69 -19.56 -22.93
C ARG A 149 2.66 -18.62 -22.18
N ASP A 150 2.85 -17.42 -22.72
CA ASP A 150 3.59 -16.31 -22.10
C ASP A 150 2.72 -15.60 -21.04
N LEU A 151 2.50 -16.27 -19.91
CA LEU A 151 1.81 -15.73 -18.74
C LEU A 151 2.75 -15.75 -17.52
N MET A 152 2.84 -14.61 -16.84
CA MET A 152 3.62 -14.41 -15.62
C MET A 152 2.86 -13.54 -14.62
N TYR A 153 3.33 -13.50 -13.37
CA TYR A 153 2.81 -12.59 -12.37
C TYR A 153 3.91 -11.67 -11.83
N ILE A 154 3.51 -10.52 -11.28
CA ILE A 154 4.39 -9.58 -10.61
C ILE A 154 3.68 -8.99 -9.39
N ILE A 155 4.43 -8.74 -8.32
CA ILE A 155 3.94 -8.00 -7.16
C ILE A 155 4.15 -6.50 -7.37
N VAL A 156 3.11 -5.71 -7.18
CA VAL A 156 3.12 -4.25 -7.35
C VAL A 156 2.79 -3.54 -6.05
N ASN A 157 3.33 -2.33 -5.89
CA ASN A 157 2.99 -1.48 -4.76
C ASN A 157 1.57 -0.93 -4.94
N GLU A 158 0.67 -1.21 -4.01
CA GLU A 158 -0.71 -0.71 -4.03
C GLU A 158 -0.88 0.66 -3.34
N ALA A 159 0.21 1.23 -2.81
CA ALA A 159 0.17 2.53 -2.15
C ALA A 159 -0.40 3.60 -3.09
N GLY A 160 -1.53 4.17 -2.67
CA GLY A 160 -2.26 5.18 -3.43
C GLY A 160 -3.44 4.64 -4.24
N ALA A 161 -3.58 3.32 -4.44
CA ALA A 161 -4.70 2.73 -5.16
C ALA A 161 -6.05 3.06 -4.51
N SER A 162 -6.18 2.86 -3.19
CA SER A 162 -7.42 3.20 -2.46
C SER A 162 -7.69 4.72 -2.35
N VAL A 163 -6.64 5.54 -2.40
CA VAL A 163 -6.78 7.01 -2.43
C VAL A 163 -7.31 7.44 -3.79
N TYR A 164 -6.77 6.84 -4.86
CA TYR A 164 -7.22 7.06 -6.22
C TYR A 164 -8.67 6.62 -6.41
N SER A 165 -9.06 5.41 -6.01
CA SER A 165 -10.44 4.90 -6.19
C SER A 165 -11.50 5.77 -5.50
N ALA A 166 -11.17 6.37 -4.35
CA ALA A 166 -12.03 7.30 -3.64
C ALA A 166 -12.01 8.74 -4.19
N SER A 167 -11.12 9.05 -5.14
CA SER A 167 -10.91 10.41 -5.64
C SER A 167 -12.01 10.86 -6.63
N LYS A 168 -12.10 12.17 -6.85
CA LYS A 168 -12.99 12.72 -7.88
C LYS A 168 -12.54 12.32 -9.29
N VAL A 169 -11.22 12.26 -9.52
CA VAL A 169 -10.64 11.90 -10.82
C VAL A 169 -11.04 10.49 -11.22
N ALA A 170 -10.95 9.51 -10.31
CA ALA A 170 -11.39 8.14 -10.60
C ALA A 170 -12.88 8.05 -10.94
N LYS A 171 -13.73 8.85 -10.29
CA LYS A 171 -15.17 8.93 -10.62
C LYS A 171 -15.42 9.58 -11.97
N GLU A 172 -14.56 10.49 -12.42
CA GLU A 172 -14.62 11.08 -13.76
C GLU A 172 -14.12 10.10 -14.83
N GLU A 173 -13.07 9.33 -14.54
CA GLU A 173 -12.50 8.32 -15.45
C GLU A 173 -13.38 7.07 -15.57
N PHE A 174 -14.02 6.65 -14.48
CA PHE A 174 -14.86 5.45 -14.40
C PHE A 174 -16.19 5.72 -13.67
N PRO A 175 -17.13 6.46 -14.27
CA PRO A 175 -18.40 6.82 -13.61
C PRO A 175 -19.29 5.63 -13.26
N ASP A 176 -19.18 4.55 -14.04
CA ASP A 176 -20.04 3.37 -13.94
C ASP A 176 -19.42 2.24 -13.08
N LEU A 177 -18.18 2.40 -12.61
CA LEU A 177 -17.54 1.45 -11.71
C LEU A 177 -17.82 1.86 -10.26
N GLU A 178 -18.31 0.92 -9.45
CA GLU A 178 -18.42 1.13 -8.00
C GLU A 178 -17.03 1.10 -7.37
N ALA A 179 -16.76 2.05 -6.47
CA ALA A 179 -15.51 2.18 -5.71
C ALA A 179 -15.52 1.35 -4.42
#